data_AF-A0A2W7QT82-F1
#
_entry.id   AF-A0A2W7QT82-F1
#
_cell.length_a   1.000
_cell.length_b   1.000
_cell.length_c   1.000
_cell.angle_alpha   90.00
_cell.angle_beta   90.00
_cell.angle_gamma   90.00
#
_symmetry.space_group_name_H-M   'P 1'
#
loop_
_entity.id
_entity.type
_entity.pdbx_description
1 polymer ?
#
loop_
_entity_poly.entity_id
_entity_poly.type
_entity_poly.pdbx_seq_one_letter_code
_entity_poly.pdbx_strand_id
1 'polypeptide(L)'
;MLFGNKLRGLREQNGLVLRKVAAVLDIDTATLSKIELGDRQAKREYLPILSELYGINLKELEKLWLTDKVYDIIEEEEQGLNVLKEAAIFYKKSQKVHQ
;
A
#
# COMPACT_ATOMS: atom_id res chain seq x y z
N MET A 1 -8.23 -5.33 0.22
CA MET A 1 -7.01 -4.78 0.88
C MET A 1 -7.10 -3.26 1.03
N LEU A 2 -6.51 -2.68 2.08
CA LEU A 2 -6.68 -1.26 2.45
C LEU A 2 -6.13 -0.31 1.38
N PHE A 3 -4.93 -0.60 0.88
CA PHE A 3 -4.23 0.16 -0.14
C PHE A 3 -4.97 0.13 -1.47
N GLY A 4 -5.32 -1.07 -1.97
CA GLY A 4 -6.04 -1.24 -3.24
C GLY A 4 -7.39 -0.50 -3.27
N ASN A 5 -8.16 -0.63 -2.18
CA ASN A 5 -9.44 0.07 -2.02
C ASN A 5 -9.27 1.60 -1.99
N LYS A 6 -8.24 2.10 -1.29
CA LYS A 6 -7.91 3.53 -1.27
C LYS A 6 -7.54 4.03 -2.67
N LEU A 7 -6.72 3.30 -3.41
CA LEU A 7 -6.33 3.68 -4.78
C LEU A 7 -7.55 3.73 -5.71
N ARG A 8 -8.44 2.73 -5.65
CA ARG A 8 -9.69 2.75 -6.42
C ARG A 8 -10.51 4.00 -6.13
N GLY A 9 -10.70 4.30 -4.85
CA GLY A 9 -11.44 5.49 -4.42
C GLY A 9 -10.83 6.78 -4.93
N LEU A 10 -9.49 6.94 -4.83
CA LEU A 10 -8.79 8.12 -5.35
C LEU A 10 -8.93 8.23 -6.87
N ARG A 11 -8.79 7.12 -7.60
CA ARG A 11 -8.96 7.09 -9.05
C ARG A 11 -10.37 7.55 -9.45
N GLU A 12 -11.39 7.02 -8.80
CA GLU A 12 -12.80 7.33 -9.10
C GLU A 12 -13.17 8.77 -8.73
N GLN A 13 -12.68 9.27 -7.60
CA GLN A 13 -12.85 10.68 -7.19
C GLN A 13 -12.23 11.66 -8.20
N ASN A 14 -11.12 11.27 -8.83
CA ASN A 14 -10.48 12.06 -9.88
C ASN A 14 -11.10 11.82 -11.29
N GLY A 15 -12.16 11.02 -11.40
CA GLY A 15 -12.80 10.71 -12.69
C GLY A 15 -11.88 9.96 -13.67
N LEU A 16 -10.85 9.28 -13.16
CA LEU A 16 -9.86 8.60 -13.99
C LEU A 16 -10.30 7.17 -14.31
N VAL A 17 -10.20 6.81 -15.58
CA VAL A 17 -10.35 5.41 -16.02
C VAL A 17 -9.05 4.65 -15.79
N LEU A 18 -9.14 3.33 -15.55
CA LEU A 18 -7.98 2.45 -15.28
C LEU A 18 -6.84 2.66 -16.29
N ARG A 19 -7.14 2.73 -17.59
CA ARG A 19 -6.13 2.92 -18.66
C ARG A 19 -5.28 4.18 -18.51
N LYS A 20 -5.83 5.27 -17.94
CA LYS A 20 -5.08 6.52 -17.75
C LYS A 20 -4.02 6.34 -16.67
N VAL A 21 -4.40 5.75 -15.55
CA VAL A 21 -3.49 5.50 -14.42
C VAL A 21 -2.46 4.43 -14.79
N ALA A 22 -2.88 3.37 -15.48
CA ALA A 22 -1.99 2.31 -15.92
C ALA A 22 -0.90 2.83 -16.88
N ALA A 23 -1.26 3.73 -17.80
CA ALA A 23 -0.29 4.38 -18.68
C ALA A 23 0.70 5.28 -17.92
N VAL A 24 0.26 6.00 -16.89
CA VAL A 24 1.14 6.82 -16.04
C VAL A 24 2.15 5.96 -15.28
N LEU A 25 1.77 4.74 -14.89
CA LEU A 25 2.62 3.79 -14.18
C LEU A 25 3.43 2.88 -15.11
N ASP A 26 3.30 3.03 -16.42
CA ASP A 26 3.90 2.17 -17.45
C ASP A 26 3.61 0.66 -17.21
N ILE A 27 2.34 0.34 -16.98
CA ILE A 27 1.84 -1.02 -16.78
C ILE A 27 0.57 -1.27 -17.59
N ASP A 28 0.18 -2.53 -17.72
CA ASP A 28 -1.10 -2.89 -18.30
C ASP A 28 -2.29 -2.63 -17.36
N THR A 29 -3.47 -2.44 -17.94
CA THR A 29 -4.72 -2.18 -17.21
C THR A 29 -5.15 -3.31 -16.28
N ALA A 30 -4.86 -4.57 -16.63
CA ALA A 30 -5.21 -5.71 -15.80
C ALA A 30 -4.33 -5.77 -14.55
N THR A 31 -3.06 -5.40 -14.65
CA THR A 31 -2.17 -5.24 -13.50
C THR A 31 -2.70 -4.18 -12.53
N LEU A 32 -3.07 -3.01 -13.03
CA LEU A 32 -3.67 -1.99 -12.15
C LEU A 32 -5.00 -2.46 -11.53
N SER A 33 -5.84 -3.15 -12.30
CA SER A 33 -7.11 -3.69 -11.78
C SER A 33 -6.90 -4.67 -10.63
N LYS A 34 -5.92 -5.58 -10.75
CA LYS A 34 -5.53 -6.51 -9.67
C LYS A 34 -4.96 -5.78 -8.46
N ILE A 35 -4.20 -4.71 -8.67
CA ILE A 35 -3.70 -3.86 -7.57
C ILE A 35 -4.88 -3.23 -6.80
N GLU A 36 -5.86 -2.67 -7.50
CA GLU A 36 -7.03 -2.08 -6.85
C GLU A 36 -7.92 -3.09 -6.13
N LEU A 37 -7.95 -4.34 -6.57
CA LEU A 37 -8.65 -5.44 -5.89
C LEU A 37 -7.89 -5.95 -4.65
N GLY A 38 -6.56 -5.76 -4.62
CA GLY A 38 -5.68 -6.36 -3.61
C GLY A 38 -5.10 -7.71 -4.02
N ASP A 39 -5.47 -8.24 -5.19
CA ASP A 39 -4.97 -9.52 -5.72
C ASP A 39 -3.49 -9.45 -6.14
N ARG A 40 -2.94 -8.24 -6.26
CA ARG A 40 -1.53 -8.01 -6.60
C ARG A 40 -0.97 -6.85 -5.81
N GLN A 41 0.17 -7.06 -5.18
CA GLN A 41 0.89 -5.99 -4.50
C GLN A 41 1.49 -4.99 -5.50
N ALA A 42 1.26 -3.70 -5.26
CA ALA A 42 1.89 -2.63 -6.02
C ALA A 42 3.39 -2.57 -5.71
N LYS A 43 4.19 -2.15 -6.69
CA LYS A 43 5.60 -1.87 -6.45
C LYS A 43 5.75 -0.55 -5.69
N ARG A 44 6.76 -0.49 -4.80
CA ARG A 44 7.04 0.71 -4.01
C ARG A 44 7.34 1.94 -4.87
N GLU A 45 7.97 1.74 -6.03
CA GLU A 45 8.30 2.79 -7.00
C GLU A 45 7.07 3.53 -7.57
N TYR A 46 5.87 2.93 -7.47
CA TYR A 46 4.63 3.57 -7.91
C TYR A 46 4.09 4.58 -6.89
N LEU A 47 4.50 4.51 -5.62
CA LEU A 47 3.93 5.33 -4.56
C LEU A 47 4.15 6.85 -4.78
N PRO A 48 5.35 7.34 -5.16
CA PRO A 48 5.54 8.75 -5.44
C PRO A 48 4.69 9.23 -6.63
N ILE A 49 4.60 8.42 -7.68
CA ILE A 49 3.82 8.75 -8.89
C ILE A 49 2.33 8.86 -8.56
N LEU A 50 1.80 7.91 -7.78
CA LEU A 50 0.40 7.91 -7.35
C LEU A 50 0.10 9.03 -6.35
N SER A 51 1.06 9.35 -5.48
CA SER A 51 0.97 10.48 -4.56
C SER A 51 0.82 11.80 -5.31
N GLU A 52 1.63 12.03 -6.34
CA GLU A 52 1.54 13.20 -7.21
C GLU A 52 0.24 13.20 -8.03
N LEU A 53 -0.07 12.09 -8.70
CA LEU A 53 -1.26 11.95 -9.56
C LEU A 53 -2.57 12.24 -8.83
N TYR A 54 -2.69 11.80 -7.57
CA TYR A 54 -3.91 11.94 -6.78
C TYR A 54 -3.86 13.09 -5.76
N GLY A 55 -2.73 13.81 -5.65
CA GLY A 55 -2.55 14.86 -4.66
C GLY A 55 -2.65 14.38 -3.20
N ILE A 56 -2.29 13.12 -2.93
CA ILE A 56 -2.31 12.54 -1.58
C ILE A 56 -0.91 12.53 -0.97
N ASN A 57 -0.81 12.63 0.35
CA ASN A 57 0.48 12.57 1.04
C ASN A 57 1.18 11.21 0.83
N LEU A 58 2.44 11.25 0.36
CA LEU A 58 3.23 10.03 0.12
C LEU A 58 3.35 9.15 1.37
N LYS A 59 3.56 9.73 2.56
CA LYS A 59 3.68 8.95 3.80
C LYS A 59 2.38 8.26 4.19
N GLU A 60 1.23 8.87 3.91
CA GLU A 60 -0.07 8.22 4.10
C GLU A 60 -0.18 7.00 3.19
N LEU A 61 0.20 7.16 1.93
CA LEU A 61 0.14 6.11 0.93
C LEU A 61 1.12 4.96 1.25
N GLU A 62 2.35 5.29 1.64
CA GLU A 62 3.36 4.32 2.11
C GLU A 62 2.90 3.56 3.34
N LYS A 63 2.25 4.23 4.30
CA LYS A 63 1.71 3.58 5.49
C LYS A 63 0.68 2.52 5.10
N LEU A 64 -0.28 2.86 4.25
CA LEU A 64 -1.30 1.90 3.79
C LEU A 64 -0.68 0.73 3.04
N TRP A 65 0.27 1.01 2.15
CA TRP A 65 0.99 -0.02 1.40
C TRP A 65 1.77 -0.97 2.32
N LEU A 66 2.50 -0.43 3.32
CA LEU A 66 3.21 -1.25 4.31
C LEU A 66 2.26 -2.07 5.18
N THR A 67 1.10 -1.51 5.55
CA THR A 67 0.09 -2.23 6.34
C THR A 67 -0.39 -3.48 5.61
N ASP A 68 -0.77 -3.36 4.34
CA ASP A 68 -1.17 -4.53 3.56
C ASP A 68 0.00 -5.51 3.43
N LYS A 69 1.22 -5.05 3.11
CA LYS A 69 2.40 -5.92 3.02
C LYS A 69 2.70 -6.70 4.30
N VAL A 70 2.51 -6.10 5.46
CA VAL A 70 2.70 -6.79 6.75
C VAL A 70 1.55 -7.75 7.00
N TYR A 71 0.32 -7.37 6.66
CA TYR A 71 -0.85 -8.22 6.81
C TYR A 71 -0.76 -9.49 5.97
N ASP A 72 -0.37 -9.39 4.69
CA ASP A 72 -0.16 -10.54 3.78
C ASP A 72 0.82 -11.58 4.34
N ILE A 73 1.79 -11.16 5.16
CA ILE A 73 2.78 -12.07 5.76
C ILE A 73 2.17 -12.86 6.93
N ILE A 74 1.19 -12.30 7.63
CA ILE A 74 0.70 -12.83 8.90
C ILE A 74 -0.75 -13.29 8.86
N GLU A 75 -1.47 -13.08 7.75
CA GLU A 75 -2.92 -13.30 7.68
C GLU A 75 -3.33 -14.76 7.86
N GLU A 76 -2.50 -15.71 7.40
CA GLU A 76 -2.74 -17.15 7.54
C GLU A 76 -2.01 -17.77 8.76
N GLU A 77 -1.27 -16.95 9.52
CA GLU A 77 -0.45 -17.42 10.62
C GLU A 77 -1.20 -17.37 11.96
N GLU A 78 -1.30 -18.51 12.65
CA GLU A 78 -1.98 -18.60 13.96
C GLU A 78 -1.41 -17.60 14.98
N GLN A 79 -0.09 -17.36 14.93
CA GLN A 79 0.60 -16.42 15.82
C GLN A 79 0.73 -15.00 15.26
N GLY A 80 0.12 -14.69 14.10
CA GLY A 80 0.34 -13.43 13.39
C GLY A 80 0.13 -12.17 14.23
N LEU A 81 -0.95 -12.15 15.03
CA LEU A 81 -1.23 -11.02 15.93
C LEU A 81 -0.21 -10.89 17.07
N ASN A 82 0.28 -12.01 17.62
CA ASN A 82 1.27 -11.99 18.70
C ASN A 82 2.62 -11.49 18.17
N VAL A 83 3.05 -11.98 17.00
CA VAL A 83 4.26 -11.51 16.30
C VAL A 83 4.19 -10.01 16.04
N LEU A 84 3.05 -9.49 15.57
CA LEU A 84 2.88 -8.06 15.32
C LEU A 84 3.06 -7.22 16.60
N LYS A 85 2.49 -7.68 17.73
CA LYS A 85 2.64 -7.01 19.04
C LYS A 85 4.09 -7.02 19.51
N GLU A 86 4.77 -8.15 19.41
CA GLU A 86 6.18 -8.28 19.79
C GLU A 86 7.09 -7.41 18.91
N ALA A 87 6.92 -7.48 17.58
CA ALA A 87 7.66 -6.65 16.63
C ALA A 87 7.49 -5.15 16.93
N ALA A 88 6.28 -4.71 17.29
CA ALA A 88 6.03 -3.33 17.68
C ALA A 88 6.80 -2.92 18.95
N ILE A 89 6.96 -3.81 19.93
CA ILE A 89 7.78 -3.57 21.13
C ILE A 89 9.25 -3.42 20.75
N PHE A 90 9.79 -4.33 19.93
CA PHE A 90 11.18 -4.26 19.46
C PHE A 90 11.46 -2.99 18.65
N TYR A 91 10.57 -2.64 17.72
CA TYR A 91 10.70 -1.42 16.92
C TYR A 91 10.80 -0.16 17.80
N LYS A 92 9.92 -0.04 18.81
CA LYS A 92 9.96 1.09 19.76
C LYS A 92 11.23 1.13 20.60
N LYS A 93 11.78 -0.03 20.99
CA LYS A 93 13.04 -0.10 21.72
C LYS A 93 14.22 0.38 20.85
N SER A 94 14.31 -0.07 19.61
CA SER A 94 15.40 0.31 18.70
C SER A 94 15.44 1.81 18.38
N GLN A 95 14.27 2.46 18.33
CA GLN A 95 14.16 3.93 18.15
C GLN A 95 14.66 4.72 19.36
N LYS A 96 14.57 4.16 20.58
CA LYS A 96 15.09 4.81 21.81
C LYS A 96 16.60 4.69 21.98
N VAL A 97 17.25 3.77 21.26
CA VAL A 97 18.71 3.59 21.32
C VAL A 97 19.45 4.60 20.42
N HIS A 98 18.74 5.25 19.51
CA HIS A 98 19.28 6.24 18.56
C HIS A 98 18.82 7.68 18.86
N GLN A 99 18.21 7.93 20.02
CA GLN A 99 17.93 9.26 20.58
C GLN A 99 18.71 9.44 21.88
#